data_AF-A0A1V1NYM1-F1
#
_entry.id   AF-A0A1V1NYM1-F1
#
_cell.length_a   1.000
_cell.length_b   1.000
_cell.length_c   1.000
_cell.angle_alpha   90.00
_cell.angle_beta   90.00
_cell.angle_gamma   90.00
#
_symmetry.space_group_name_H-M   'P 1'
#
loop_
_entity.id
_entity.type
_entity.pdbx_description
1 polymer ?
#
loop_
_entity_poly.entity_id
_entity_poly.type
_entity_poly.pdbx_seq_one_letter_code
_entity_poly.pdbx_strand_id
1 'polypeptide(L)'
;MTKESHLCHVIIASSDGYFLKRIFEDSKLTKTSNFYFVDYLDEADTKYWLNHLEYESAITSFKLTDSQIEFIWKYLGGSMWEISDLLGKLIPCSNNNTISDQHLTDFIHKRIEENCARFSHYAGISNNKIRLLKEIYDLSEKKNFLRILDLKALAEKISYNNNTLSQELEQLVRLNYLAFNPTTSGYQIQGKSMFYGLKQFLESIPDTFY
;
A
#
# COMPACT_ATOMS: atom_id res chain seq x y z
N MET A 1 -2.27 -17.83 -50.11
CA MET A 1 -2.18 -17.08 -48.84
C MET A 1 -1.24 -17.82 -47.91
N THR A 2 -0.02 -17.33 -47.75
CA THR A 2 0.92 -17.80 -46.73
C THR A 2 0.52 -17.20 -45.38
N LYS A 3 0.34 -18.04 -44.37
CA LYS A 3 -0.02 -17.61 -43.01
C LYS A 3 1.28 -17.37 -42.26
N GLU A 4 1.69 -16.11 -42.13
CA GLU A 4 2.86 -15.77 -41.32
C GLU A 4 2.49 -15.78 -39.83
N SER A 5 3.33 -16.40 -39.01
CA SER A 5 3.18 -16.39 -37.55
C SER A 5 3.85 -15.15 -37.01
N HIS A 6 3.06 -14.14 -36.63
CA HIS A 6 3.57 -13.00 -35.88
C HIS A 6 3.68 -13.40 -34.41
N LEU A 7 4.90 -13.64 -33.94
CA LEU A 7 5.21 -13.77 -32.53
C LEU A 7 5.00 -12.39 -31.88
N CYS A 8 3.88 -12.22 -31.18
CA CYS A 8 3.58 -11.00 -30.42
C CYS A 8 3.72 -11.30 -28.93
N HIS A 9 4.50 -10.49 -28.23
CA HIS A 9 4.61 -10.53 -26.77
C HIS A 9 3.74 -9.41 -26.21
N VAL A 10 2.77 -9.76 -25.36
CA VAL A 10 1.85 -8.79 -24.73
C VAL A 10 2.17 -8.73 -23.25
N ILE A 11 2.49 -7.54 -22.75
CA ILE A 11 2.69 -7.26 -21.33
C ILE A 11 1.60 -6.28 -20.89
N ILE A 12 0.89 -6.64 -19.83
CA ILE A 12 -0.13 -5.79 -19.19
C ILE A 12 0.32 -5.54 -17.77
N ALA A 13 0.52 -4.26 -17.42
CA ALA A 13 0.88 -3.82 -16.08
C ALA A 13 -0.18 -2.87 -15.55
N SER A 14 -0.61 -3.05 -14.31
CA SER A 14 -1.56 -2.18 -13.62
C SER A 14 -1.39 -2.32 -12.11
N SER A 15 -1.64 -1.23 -11.39
CA SER A 15 -1.75 -1.24 -9.92
C SER A 15 -3.14 -1.65 -9.43
N ASP A 16 -4.15 -1.68 -10.32
CA ASP A 16 -5.51 -2.12 -9.99
C ASP A 16 -5.63 -3.65 -10.18
N GLY A 17 -5.63 -4.37 -9.06
CA GLY A 17 -5.77 -5.82 -9.04
C GLY A 17 -7.12 -6.34 -9.56
N TYR A 18 -8.21 -5.58 -9.40
CA TYR A 18 -9.52 -5.98 -9.93
C TYR A 18 -9.58 -5.81 -11.44
N PHE A 19 -8.97 -4.75 -11.97
CA PHE A 19 -8.79 -4.60 -13.41
C PHE A 19 -8.02 -5.78 -14.01
N LEU A 20 -6.90 -6.17 -13.40
CA LEU A 20 -6.13 -7.35 -13.83
C LEU A 20 -6.92 -8.64 -13.70
N LYS A 21 -7.68 -8.82 -12.61
CA LYS A 21 -8.57 -9.98 -12.42
C LYS A 21 -9.55 -10.13 -13.58
N ARG A 22 -10.24 -9.05 -13.94
CA ARG A 22 -11.21 -9.05 -15.04
C ARG A 22 -10.56 -9.40 -16.37
N ILE A 23 -9.41 -8.81 -16.69
CA ILE A 23 -8.66 -9.17 -17.91
C ILE A 23 -8.31 -10.66 -17.89
N PHE A 24 -7.81 -11.17 -16.77
CA PHE A 24 -7.34 -12.54 -16.65
C PHE A 24 -8.48 -13.56 -16.79
N GLU A 25 -9.62 -13.30 -16.16
CA GLU A 25 -10.80 -14.15 -16.18
C GLU A 25 -11.58 -14.04 -17.50
N ASP A 26 -11.91 -12.82 -17.93
CA ASP A 26 -12.76 -12.57 -19.10
C ASP A 26 -12.06 -12.97 -20.41
N SER A 27 -10.72 -12.85 -20.46
CA SER A 27 -9.92 -13.18 -21.65
C SER A 27 -9.34 -14.60 -21.63
N LYS A 28 -9.76 -15.45 -20.67
CA LYS A 28 -9.29 -16.85 -20.51
C LYS A 28 -7.76 -16.99 -20.42
N LEU A 29 -7.09 -15.97 -19.88
CA LEU A 29 -5.62 -15.92 -19.85
C LEU A 29 -5.02 -16.86 -18.80
N THR A 30 -5.82 -17.41 -17.90
CA THR A 30 -5.38 -18.33 -16.83
C THR A 30 -4.55 -19.51 -17.32
N LYS A 31 -4.74 -19.98 -18.55
CA LYS A 31 -3.96 -21.09 -19.13
C LYS A 31 -2.89 -20.64 -20.14
N THR A 32 -2.87 -19.37 -20.51
CA THR A 32 -2.10 -18.87 -21.66
C THR A 32 -1.21 -17.68 -21.32
N SER A 33 -1.21 -17.23 -20.07
CA SER A 33 -0.29 -16.20 -19.57
C SER A 33 0.26 -16.55 -18.20
N ASN A 34 1.35 -15.90 -17.85
CA ASN A 34 1.91 -15.93 -16.50
C ASN A 34 1.54 -14.62 -15.79
N PHE A 35 1.14 -14.75 -14.52
CA PHE A 35 0.93 -13.59 -13.65
C PHE A 35 2.19 -13.37 -12.81
N TYR A 36 2.69 -12.14 -12.81
CA TYR A 36 3.81 -11.72 -11.98
C TYR A 36 3.34 -10.61 -11.06
N PHE A 37 3.34 -10.88 -9.76
CA PHE A 37 3.12 -9.87 -8.74
C PHE A 37 4.44 -9.16 -8.47
N VAL A 38 4.45 -7.84 -8.63
CA VAL A 38 5.58 -6.99 -8.25
C VAL A 38 5.18 -6.28 -6.97
N ASP A 39 5.81 -6.69 -5.87
CA ASP A 39 5.60 -6.08 -4.56
C ASP A 39 6.62 -4.95 -4.32
N TYR A 40 6.50 -4.30 -3.17
CA TYR A 40 7.54 -3.43 -2.65
C TYR A 40 8.86 -4.15 -2.38
N LEU A 41 9.93 -3.37 -2.28
CA LEU A 41 11.23 -3.89 -1.87
C LEU A 41 11.12 -4.51 -0.48
N ASP A 42 11.90 -5.57 -0.25
CA ASP A 42 12.02 -6.11 1.09
C ASP A 42 12.91 -5.23 1.98
N GLU A 43 13.06 -5.62 3.25
CA GLU A 43 13.85 -4.86 4.21
C GLU A 43 15.33 -4.76 3.81
N ALA A 44 15.91 -5.86 3.32
CA ALA A 44 17.32 -5.92 2.99
C ALA A 44 17.62 -5.04 1.78
N ASP A 45 16.82 -5.14 0.73
CA ASP A 45 16.94 -4.34 -0.49
C ASP A 45 16.68 -2.86 -0.20
N THR A 46 15.68 -2.54 0.63
CA THR A 46 15.39 -1.15 1.01
C THR A 46 16.54 -0.53 1.80
N LYS A 47 17.08 -1.24 2.80
CA LYS A 47 18.20 -0.76 3.60
C LYS A 47 19.48 -0.66 2.77
N TYR A 48 19.70 -1.60 1.86
CA TYR A 48 20.81 -1.53 0.92
C TYR A 48 20.70 -0.27 0.05
N TRP A 49 19.54 -0.03 -0.57
CA TRP A 49 19.30 1.15 -1.38
C TRP A 49 19.58 2.45 -0.60
N LEU A 50 19.01 2.59 0.59
CA LEU A 50 19.15 3.80 1.41
C LEU A 50 20.58 4.03 1.93
N ASN A 51 21.40 2.98 2.05
CA ASN A 51 22.82 3.09 2.37
C ASN A 51 23.69 3.47 1.14
N HIS A 52 23.20 3.26 -0.07
CA HIS A 52 23.95 3.41 -1.32
C HIS A 52 23.32 4.43 -2.27
N LEU A 53 22.77 5.52 -1.73
CA LEU A 53 22.05 6.57 -2.48
C LEU A 53 22.85 7.17 -3.66
N GLU A 54 24.17 7.24 -3.56
CA GLU A 54 25.03 7.70 -4.66
C GLU A 54 24.92 6.79 -5.89
N TYR A 55 24.93 5.47 -5.70
CA TYR A 55 24.93 4.50 -6.79
C TYR A 55 23.52 4.19 -7.27
N GLU A 56 22.58 4.04 -6.34
CA GLU A 56 21.21 3.59 -6.62
C GLU A 56 20.26 4.75 -6.95
N SER A 57 20.65 6.00 -6.69
CA SER A 57 19.79 7.17 -6.91
C SER A 57 20.52 8.44 -7.36
N ALA A 58 21.84 8.39 -7.57
CA ALA A 58 22.66 9.57 -7.92
C ALA A 58 22.54 10.74 -6.92
N ILE A 59 22.18 10.45 -5.65
CA ILE A 59 22.07 11.47 -4.59
C ILE A 59 23.38 11.49 -3.82
N THR A 60 24.12 12.59 -3.97
CA THR A 60 25.38 12.85 -3.25
C THR A 60 25.28 14.03 -2.27
N SER A 61 24.13 14.70 -2.22
CA SER A 61 23.89 15.88 -1.38
C SER A 61 23.77 15.56 0.11
N PHE A 62 23.51 14.31 0.48
CA PHE A 62 23.50 13.84 1.86
C PHE A 62 23.70 12.33 1.97
N LYS A 63 24.04 11.89 3.18
CA LYS A 63 23.94 10.48 3.59
C LYS A 63 22.93 10.35 4.72
N LEU A 64 22.20 9.24 4.72
CA LEU A 64 21.29 8.89 5.82
C LEU A 64 22.08 8.15 6.90
N THR A 65 21.70 8.35 8.16
CA THR A 65 22.19 7.53 9.28
C THR A 65 21.39 6.24 9.39
N ASP A 66 21.93 5.22 10.05
CA ASP A 66 21.20 3.97 10.32
C ASP A 66 19.85 4.22 11.00
N SER A 67 19.79 5.14 11.96
CA SER A 67 18.54 5.50 12.64
C SER A 67 17.49 6.10 11.69
N GLN A 68 17.92 6.92 10.73
CA GLN A 68 17.04 7.49 9.70
C GLN A 68 16.53 6.42 8.73
N ILE A 69 17.41 5.48 8.36
CA ILE A 69 17.05 4.33 7.50
C ILE A 69 16.03 3.44 8.19
N GLU A 70 16.24 3.10 9.47
CA GLU A 70 15.26 2.35 10.26
C GLU A 70 13.92 3.10 10.37
N PHE A 71 13.96 4.41 10.54
CA PHE A 71 12.76 5.24 10.60
C PHE A 71 11.99 5.22 9.27
N ILE A 72 12.68 5.37 8.14
CA ILE A 72 12.09 5.26 6.80
C ILE A 72 11.49 3.87 6.60
N TRP A 73 12.24 2.79 6.89
CA TRP A 73 11.75 1.42 6.77
C TRP A 73 10.51 1.18 7.64
N LYS A 74 10.52 1.69 8.88
CA LYS A 74 9.39 1.54 9.80
C LYS A 74 8.12 2.15 9.22
N TYR A 75 8.17 3.38 8.72
CA TYR A 75 6.96 4.12 8.34
C TYR A 75 6.58 4.05 6.86
N LEU A 76 7.54 3.85 5.95
CA LEU A 76 7.28 3.77 4.51
C LEU A 76 7.44 2.34 3.94
N GLY A 77 8.13 1.45 4.66
CA GLY A 77 8.44 0.11 4.14
C GLY A 77 9.36 0.20 2.92
N GLY A 78 9.17 -0.70 1.94
CA GLY A 78 9.93 -0.69 0.68
C GLY A 78 9.22 0.00 -0.48
N SER A 79 8.31 0.95 -0.18
CA SER A 79 7.59 1.69 -1.21
C SER A 79 8.53 2.63 -1.96
N MET A 80 9.03 2.19 -3.11
CA MET A 80 9.98 2.93 -3.94
C MET A 80 9.50 4.34 -4.28
N TRP A 81 8.20 4.49 -4.58
CA TRP A 81 7.63 5.80 -4.89
C TRP A 81 7.62 6.74 -3.69
N GLU A 82 7.19 6.26 -2.51
CA GLU A 82 7.16 7.09 -1.31
C GLU A 82 8.56 7.47 -0.82
N ILE A 83 9.50 6.53 -0.89
CA ILE A 83 10.89 6.78 -0.54
C ILE A 83 11.49 7.79 -1.52
N SER A 84 11.29 7.62 -2.83
CA SER A 84 11.85 8.55 -3.83
C SER A 84 11.28 9.96 -3.68
N ASP A 85 9.97 10.10 -3.42
CA ASP A 85 9.33 11.39 -3.13
C ASP A 85 9.91 12.05 -1.86
N LEU A 86 10.11 11.26 -0.80
CA LEU A 86 10.74 11.74 0.43
C LEU A 86 12.18 12.21 0.16
N LEU A 87 13.01 11.39 -0.49
CA LEU A 87 14.40 11.72 -0.81
C LEU A 87 14.47 13.02 -1.64
N GLY A 88 13.60 13.18 -2.63
CA GLY A 88 13.51 14.40 -3.43
C GLY A 88 13.20 15.66 -2.60
N LYS A 89 12.32 15.53 -1.58
CA LYS A 89 12.00 16.61 -0.63
C LYS A 89 13.14 16.92 0.34
N LEU A 90 14.00 15.94 0.63
CA LEU A 90 15.14 16.10 1.53
C LEU A 90 16.34 16.79 0.87
N ILE A 91 16.54 16.65 -0.45
CA ILE A 91 17.64 17.30 -1.19
C ILE A 91 17.78 18.80 -0.85
N PRO A 92 16.74 19.65 -0.98
CA PRO A 92 16.85 21.08 -0.68
C PRO A 92 17.04 21.38 0.82
N CYS A 93 16.82 20.42 1.70
CA CYS A 93 16.97 20.54 3.15
C CYS A 93 18.33 20.07 3.66
N SER A 94 19.20 19.56 2.77
CA SER A 94 20.53 19.07 3.12
C SER A 94 21.46 20.19 3.57
N ASN A 95 22.24 19.90 4.62
CA ASN A 95 23.27 20.79 5.11
C ASN A 95 24.52 19.98 5.47
N ASN A 96 25.69 20.38 4.95
CA ASN A 96 26.96 19.69 5.17
C ASN A 96 26.89 18.16 4.95
N ASN A 97 26.25 17.72 3.86
CA ASN A 97 26.05 16.30 3.53
C ASN A 97 25.21 15.50 4.54
N THR A 98 24.39 16.17 5.35
CA THR A 98 23.51 15.54 6.35
C THR A 98 22.08 16.05 6.24
N ILE A 99 21.15 15.28 6.79
CA ILE A 99 19.73 15.63 6.95
C ILE A 99 19.39 15.64 8.43
N SER A 100 18.62 16.64 8.86
CA SER A 100 18.07 16.70 10.20
C SER A 100 16.94 15.67 10.38
N ASP A 101 16.94 14.98 11.52
CA ASP A 101 15.86 14.06 11.91
C ASP A 101 14.49 14.75 11.95
N GLN A 102 14.46 16.06 12.24
CA GLN A 102 13.23 16.84 12.24
C GLN A 102 12.60 16.92 10.85
N HIS A 103 13.38 17.26 9.82
CA HIS A 103 12.86 17.34 8.44
C HIS A 103 12.35 15.98 7.96
N LEU A 104 13.10 14.91 8.24
CA LEU A 104 12.70 13.55 7.92
C LEU A 104 11.36 13.18 8.59
N THR A 105 11.27 13.44 9.89
CA THR A 105 10.09 13.17 10.71
C THR A 105 8.88 13.94 10.20
N ASP A 106 9.03 15.23 9.92
CA ASP A 106 7.94 16.09 9.46
C ASP A 106 7.36 15.63 8.13
N PHE A 107 8.21 15.26 7.16
CA PHE A 107 7.73 14.77 5.86
C PHE A 107 6.99 13.43 5.97
N ILE A 108 7.49 12.51 6.80
CA ILE A 108 6.85 11.21 7.02
C ILE A 108 5.53 11.39 7.80
N HIS A 109 5.52 12.19 8.86
CA HIS A 109 4.30 12.45 9.64
C HIS A 109 3.24 13.15 8.82
N LYS A 110 3.61 14.12 7.98
CA LYS A 110 2.67 14.75 7.05
C LYS A 110 2.02 13.72 6.12
N ARG A 111 2.78 12.74 5.61
CA ARG A 111 2.21 11.67 4.77
C ARG A 111 1.22 10.79 5.54
N ILE A 112 1.55 10.46 6.79
CA ILE A 112 0.67 9.67 7.66
C ILE A 112 -0.62 10.46 7.96
N GLU A 113 -0.51 11.76 8.24
CA GLU A 113 -1.65 12.66 8.45
C GLU A 113 -2.55 12.74 7.21
N GLU A 114 -1.95 12.88 6.02
CA GLU A 114 -2.69 12.84 4.75
C GLU A 114 -3.46 11.51 4.58
N ASN A 115 -2.85 10.37 4.92
CA ASN A 115 -3.53 9.07 4.89
C ASN A 115 -4.62 8.94 5.98
N CYS A 116 -4.40 9.47 7.18
CA CYS A 116 -5.41 9.55 8.24
C CYS A 116 -6.64 10.37 7.78
N ALA A 117 -6.40 11.52 7.14
CA ALA A 117 -7.45 12.36 6.58
C ALA A 117 -8.22 11.63 5.46
N ARG A 118 -7.54 10.82 4.65
CA ARG A 118 -8.18 9.95 3.65
C ARG A 118 -9.15 8.95 4.30
N PHE A 119 -8.75 8.26 5.36
CA PHE A 119 -9.66 7.36 6.10
C PHE A 119 -10.84 8.10 6.71
N SER A 120 -10.60 9.27 7.31
CA SER A 120 -11.65 10.16 7.82
C SER A 120 -12.67 10.51 6.74
N HIS A 121 -12.19 10.87 5.54
CA HIS A 121 -13.05 11.20 4.41
C HIS A 121 -13.84 9.99 3.89
N TYR A 122 -13.20 8.82 3.76
CA TYR A 122 -13.86 7.60 3.28
C TYR A 122 -14.94 7.09 4.24
N ALA A 123 -14.63 7.08 5.55
CA ALA A 123 -15.54 6.59 6.58
C ALA A 123 -16.69 7.57 6.83
N GLY A 124 -16.41 8.87 6.84
CA GLY A 124 -17.37 9.90 7.24
C GLY A 124 -17.93 9.58 8.63
N ILE A 125 -19.26 9.59 8.76
CA ILE A 125 -19.97 9.23 10.00
C ILE A 125 -20.50 7.78 9.98
N SER A 126 -20.06 6.94 9.04
CA SER A 126 -20.60 5.59 8.88
C SER A 126 -19.97 4.60 9.86
N ASN A 127 -20.72 4.20 10.88
CA ASN A 127 -20.30 3.17 11.84
C ASN A 127 -19.89 1.86 11.16
N ASN A 128 -20.56 1.49 10.07
CA ASN A 128 -20.25 0.27 9.32
C ASN A 128 -18.87 0.34 8.67
N LYS A 129 -18.51 1.48 8.08
CA LYS A 129 -17.19 1.70 7.48
C LYS A 129 -16.09 1.77 8.54
N ILE A 130 -16.35 2.45 9.66
CA ILE A 130 -15.42 2.52 10.79
C ILE A 130 -15.10 1.12 11.31
N ARG A 131 -16.13 0.29 11.52
CA ARG A 131 -15.96 -1.11 11.96
C ARG A 131 -15.23 -1.96 10.93
N LEU A 132 -15.53 -1.82 9.65
CA LEU A 132 -14.81 -2.50 8.57
C LEU A 132 -13.31 -2.14 8.60
N LEU A 133 -12.99 -0.85 8.70
CA LEU A 133 -11.62 -0.36 8.78
C LEU A 133 -10.89 -0.87 10.03
N LYS A 134 -11.56 -0.94 11.18
CA LYS A 134 -11.01 -1.54 12.40
C LYS A 134 -10.69 -3.01 12.23
N GLU A 135 -11.61 -3.80 11.67
CA GLU A 135 -11.35 -5.23 11.46
C GLU A 135 -10.19 -5.45 10.48
N ILE A 136 -10.11 -4.64 9.41
CA ILE A 136 -8.97 -4.64 8.49
C ILE A 136 -7.67 -4.34 9.25
N TYR A 137 -7.64 -3.32 10.09
CA TYR A 137 -6.48 -2.97 10.91
C TYR A 137 -6.07 -4.13 11.84
N ASP A 138 -7.00 -4.66 12.63
CA ASP A 138 -6.75 -5.73 13.61
C ASP A 138 -6.26 -7.03 12.94
N LEU A 139 -6.68 -7.29 11.70
CA LEU A 139 -6.20 -8.40 10.88
C LEU A 139 -4.81 -8.13 10.30
N SER A 140 -4.58 -6.91 9.80
CA SER A 140 -3.29 -6.49 9.23
C SER A 140 -2.16 -6.45 10.27
N GLU A 141 -2.47 -6.23 11.55
CA GLU A 141 -1.47 -6.39 12.63
C GLU A 141 -0.96 -7.82 12.79
N LYS A 142 -1.77 -8.82 12.39
CA LYS A 142 -1.50 -10.24 12.62
C LYS A 142 -1.02 -10.97 11.37
N LYS A 143 -1.38 -10.47 10.18
CA LYS A 143 -1.14 -11.12 8.90
C LYS A 143 -0.89 -10.08 7.81
N ASN A 144 0.06 -10.35 6.93
CA ASN A 144 0.35 -9.48 5.78
C ASN A 144 -0.79 -9.45 4.75
N PHE A 145 -1.52 -10.56 4.60
CA PHE A 145 -2.63 -10.70 3.66
C PHE A 145 -3.90 -11.15 4.37
N LEU A 146 -5.03 -10.58 3.97
CA LEU A 146 -6.37 -10.96 4.42
C LEU A 146 -7.21 -11.46 3.25
N ARG A 147 -8.13 -12.38 3.51
CA ARG A 147 -9.14 -12.85 2.55
C ARG A 147 -10.52 -12.41 3.01
N ILE A 148 -11.49 -12.40 2.11
CA ILE A 148 -12.91 -12.13 2.47
C ILE A 148 -13.39 -13.05 3.61
N LEU A 149 -12.92 -14.29 3.64
CA LEU A 149 -13.27 -15.25 4.70
C LEU A 149 -12.78 -14.83 6.09
N ASP A 150 -11.66 -14.08 6.18
CA ASP A 150 -11.19 -13.55 7.45
C ASP A 150 -12.14 -12.47 8.00
N LEU A 151 -12.93 -11.82 7.14
CA LEU A 151 -13.93 -10.79 7.48
C LEU A 151 -15.34 -11.37 7.73
N LYS A 152 -15.49 -12.71 7.75
CA LYS A 152 -16.80 -13.37 7.89
C LYS A 152 -17.53 -12.97 9.17
N ALA A 153 -16.82 -12.87 10.29
CA ALA A 153 -17.40 -12.48 11.57
C ALA A 153 -17.98 -11.06 11.54
N LEU A 154 -17.41 -10.18 10.73
CA LEU A 154 -17.92 -8.83 10.51
C LEU A 154 -19.19 -8.84 9.64
N ALA A 155 -19.23 -9.66 8.59
CA ALA A 155 -20.43 -9.85 7.77
C ALA A 155 -21.61 -10.47 8.55
N GLU A 156 -21.33 -11.27 9.58
CA GLU A 156 -22.36 -11.86 10.43
C GLU A 156 -22.88 -10.90 11.51
N LYS A 157 -22.05 -9.95 11.97
CA LYS A 157 -22.38 -8.98 13.04
C LYS A 157 -22.87 -7.63 12.53
N ILE A 158 -22.48 -7.24 11.32
CA ILE A 158 -22.85 -5.99 10.67
C ILE A 158 -23.82 -6.33 9.54
N SER A 159 -24.78 -5.46 9.24
CA SER A 159 -25.73 -5.63 8.11
C SER A 159 -25.07 -5.58 6.72
N TYR A 160 -23.78 -5.92 6.59
CA TYR A 160 -23.15 -6.21 5.31
C TYR A 160 -23.62 -7.60 4.86
N ASN A 161 -24.44 -7.65 3.81
CA ASN A 161 -24.56 -8.90 3.05
C ASN A 161 -23.26 -9.10 2.25
N ASN A 162 -23.00 -10.33 1.77
CA ASN A 162 -21.76 -10.66 1.07
C ASN A 162 -21.47 -9.75 -0.14
N ASN A 163 -22.50 -9.22 -0.79
CA ASN A 163 -22.36 -8.33 -1.94
C ASN A 163 -21.87 -6.95 -1.51
N THR A 164 -22.41 -6.38 -0.43
CA THR A 164 -22.01 -5.06 0.04
C THR A 164 -20.59 -5.08 0.62
N LEU A 165 -20.18 -6.15 1.32
CA LEU A 165 -18.78 -6.28 1.77
C LEU A 165 -17.80 -6.33 0.59
N SER A 166 -18.11 -7.12 -0.44
CA SER A 166 -17.25 -7.24 -1.63
C SER A 166 -17.13 -5.89 -2.36
N GLN A 167 -18.22 -5.14 -2.47
CA GLN A 167 -18.24 -3.80 -3.07
C GLN A 167 -17.38 -2.80 -2.27
N GLU A 168 -17.43 -2.83 -0.94
CA GLU A 168 -16.59 -1.95 -0.12
C GLU A 168 -15.10 -2.29 -0.26
N LEU A 169 -14.74 -3.58 -0.28
CA LEU A 169 -13.35 -3.99 -0.53
C LEU A 169 -12.87 -3.59 -1.92
N GLU A 170 -13.72 -3.74 -2.95
CA GLU A 170 -13.43 -3.23 -4.29
C GLU A 170 -13.21 -1.71 -4.31
N GLN A 171 -14.05 -0.96 -3.60
CA GLN A 171 -13.90 0.49 -3.49
C GLN A 171 -12.60 0.88 -2.79
N LEU A 172 -12.22 0.18 -1.72
CA LEU A 172 -10.96 0.41 -1.02
C LEU A 172 -9.74 0.11 -1.89
N VAL A 173 -9.83 -0.87 -2.80
CA VAL A 173 -8.77 -1.12 -3.79
C VAL A 173 -8.70 -0.01 -4.84
N ARG A 174 -9.85 0.38 -5.41
CA ARG A 174 -9.93 1.47 -6.40
C ARG A 174 -9.42 2.81 -5.86
N LEU A 175 -9.62 3.06 -4.57
CA LEU A 175 -9.16 4.27 -3.90
C LEU A 175 -7.74 4.17 -3.34
N ASN A 176 -6.99 3.10 -3.65
CA ASN A 176 -5.62 2.89 -3.20
C ASN A 176 -5.47 2.91 -1.67
N TYR A 177 -6.38 2.26 -0.95
CA TYR A 177 -6.19 1.92 0.48
C TYR A 177 -5.69 0.48 0.62
N LEU A 178 -6.19 -0.41 -0.22
CA LEU A 178 -5.82 -1.82 -0.28
C LEU A 178 -5.20 -2.15 -1.63
N ALA A 179 -4.23 -3.05 -1.65
CA ALA A 179 -3.84 -3.79 -2.85
C ALA A 179 -4.56 -5.14 -2.87
N PHE A 180 -4.89 -5.63 -4.06
CA PHE A 180 -5.57 -6.92 -4.25
C PHE A 180 -4.77 -7.80 -5.21
N ASN A 181 -4.49 -9.03 -4.78
CA ASN A 181 -3.84 -10.03 -5.62
C ASN A 181 -4.90 -10.90 -6.31
N PRO A 182 -5.03 -10.81 -7.65
CA PRO A 182 -6.07 -11.53 -8.39
C PRO A 182 -5.89 -13.05 -8.40
N THR A 183 -4.66 -13.54 -8.19
CA THR A 183 -4.38 -15.00 -8.22
C THR A 183 -4.67 -15.68 -6.90
N THR A 184 -4.42 -15.00 -5.77
CA THR A 184 -4.65 -15.56 -4.42
C THR A 184 -5.95 -15.06 -3.79
N SER A 185 -6.61 -14.07 -4.41
CA SER A 185 -7.76 -13.36 -3.84
C SER A 185 -7.47 -12.76 -2.46
N GLY A 186 -6.22 -12.36 -2.23
CA GLY A 186 -5.76 -11.72 -0.99
C GLY A 186 -5.76 -10.19 -1.12
N TYR A 187 -6.06 -9.52 -0.02
CA TYR A 187 -5.94 -8.07 0.14
C TYR A 187 -4.82 -7.76 1.13
N GLN A 188 -4.20 -6.59 0.97
CA GLN A 188 -3.24 -6.04 1.91
C GLN A 188 -3.42 -4.53 1.99
N ILE A 189 -3.11 -3.90 3.13
CA ILE A 189 -3.01 -2.44 3.19
C ILE A 189 -1.88 -1.98 2.27
N GLN A 190 -2.12 -0.92 1.51
CA GLN A 190 -1.18 -0.43 0.51
C GLN A 190 -0.02 0.36 1.16
N GLY A 191 0.96 -0.38 1.68
CA GLY A 191 2.18 0.19 2.26
C GLY A 191 2.05 0.57 3.73
N LYS A 192 3.20 0.81 4.37
CA LYS A 192 3.26 1.10 5.81
C LYS A 192 2.71 2.48 6.15
N SER A 193 2.87 3.47 5.27
CA SER A 193 2.36 4.82 5.52
C SER A 193 0.83 4.84 5.59
N MET A 194 0.18 3.99 4.80
CA MET A 194 -1.27 3.77 4.82
C MET A 194 -1.70 3.06 6.10
N PHE A 195 -0.94 2.05 6.53
CA PHE A 195 -1.19 1.34 7.79
C PHE A 195 -1.15 2.30 8.99
N TYR A 196 -0.13 3.15 9.08
CA TYR A 196 -0.04 4.15 10.15
C TYR A 196 -1.11 5.23 10.04
N GLY A 197 -1.53 5.60 8.83
CA GLY A 197 -2.66 6.51 8.63
C GLY A 197 -3.98 5.90 9.16
N LEU A 198 -4.21 4.61 8.90
CA LEU A 198 -5.36 3.88 9.43
C LEU A 198 -5.31 3.79 10.95
N LYS A 199 -4.14 3.48 11.51
CA LYS A 199 -3.91 3.44 12.95
C LYS A 199 -4.29 4.78 13.60
N GLN A 200 -3.72 5.88 13.10
CA GLN A 200 -3.97 7.21 13.64
C GLN A 200 -5.46 7.60 13.51
N PHE A 201 -6.11 7.22 12.41
CA PHE A 201 -7.55 7.41 12.26
C PHE A 201 -8.32 6.69 13.36
N LEU A 202 -8.07 5.39 13.57
CA LEU A 202 -8.78 4.61 14.59
C LEU A 202 -8.53 5.09 16.03
N GLU A 203 -7.30 5.54 16.33
CA GLU A 203 -6.94 6.14 17.61
C GLU A 203 -7.63 7.48 17.86
N SER A 204 -8.07 8.18 16.80
CA SER A 204 -8.80 9.45 16.90
C SER A 204 -10.32 9.28 17.12
N ILE A 205 -10.85 8.07 16.92
CA ILE A 205 -12.29 7.80 17.02
C ILE A 205 -12.67 7.50 18.47
N PRO A 206 -13.75 8.12 19.00
CA PRO A 206 -14.25 7.81 20.33
C PRO A 206 -14.68 6.34 20.48
N ASP A 207 -14.52 5.77 21.67
CA ASP A 207 -14.87 4.37 21.97
C ASP A 207 -16.34 4.01 21.68
N THR A 208 -17.23 5.01 21.61
CA THR A 208 -18.66 4.85 21.32
C THR A 208 -18.95 4.30 19.91
N PHE A 209 -17.98 4.28 19.01
CA PHE A 209 -18.13 3.73 17.66
C PHE A 209 -17.81 2.22 17.55
N TYR A 210 -17.31 1.61 18.63
CA TYR A 210 -16.92 0.19 18.65
C TYR A 210 -18.03 -0.70 19.19
#